data_AF-A0A2V2GE77-F1
#
_entry.id   AF-A0A2V2GE77-F1
#
_cell.length_a   1.000
_cell.length_b   1.000
_cell.length_c   1.000
_cell.angle_alpha   90.00
_cell.angle_beta   90.00
_cell.angle_gamma   90.00
#
_symmetry.space_group_name_H-M   'P 1'
#
loop_
_entity.id
_entity.type
_entity.pdbx_description
1 polymer ?
#
loop_
_entity_poly.entity_id
_entity_poly.type
_entity_poly.pdbx_seq_one_letter_code
_entity_poly.pdbx_strand_id
1 'polypeptide(L)'
;MKKLLTTTFAMLTGLFLFSCSNEEITEPVVSNTATDMEILSRFVDVNESTGEYFINENKKTRALSYVTGSDWKDLEKVSPLSIEKYKQELQALNAQVAEAIADPNVAYMVYSTGSKTFVRKVKENVDFDFDISEYAALGTRAPLPTLSINGGSQSTTGSFKDASRTINMEVRLNASIQFNYYFFEVLSPNAKPDYDDNITTPESVAFSGTGPLSNTRFVWTAYWDAQDQNDKMFKWEFKGKGTTPSFGFIADCTFSK
;
A
#
# COMPACT_ATOMS: atom_id res chain seq x y z
N MET A 1 39.76 -59.94 -48.02
CA MET A 1 38.87 -60.07 -46.85
C MET A 1 39.60 -59.54 -45.61
N LYS A 2 39.01 -58.55 -44.91
CA LYS A 2 39.33 -57.98 -43.56
C LYS A 2 40.75 -57.38 -43.35
N LYS A 3 40.92 -56.06 -43.56
CA LYS A 3 40.89 -54.91 -42.60
C LYS A 3 42.09 -54.92 -41.62
N LEU A 4 43.16 -54.14 -41.85
CA LEU A 4 43.41 -52.72 -41.40
C LEU A 4 43.16 -52.52 -39.90
N LEU A 5 43.99 -51.83 -39.10
CA LEU A 5 45.42 -51.49 -39.06
C LEU A 5 45.58 -50.83 -37.68
N THR A 6 46.59 -51.20 -36.91
CA THR A 6 46.86 -50.69 -35.57
C THR A 6 47.59 -49.34 -35.62
N THR A 7 47.17 -48.41 -34.75
CA THR A 7 47.96 -47.44 -33.95
C THR A 7 49.07 -46.63 -34.63
N THR A 8 48.99 -45.28 -34.64
CA THR A 8 49.90 -44.40 -33.86
C THR A 8 49.60 -42.90 -33.98
N PHE A 9 49.97 -42.23 -32.89
CA PHE A 9 49.87 -40.85 -32.47
C PHE A 9 50.76 -39.89 -33.28
N ALA A 10 50.23 -38.73 -33.69
CA ALA A 10 51.02 -37.59 -34.12
C ALA A 10 50.43 -36.29 -33.56
N MET A 11 51.24 -35.69 -32.69
CA MET A 11 51.10 -34.38 -32.04
C MET A 11 51.08 -33.27 -33.10
N LEU A 12 50.12 -32.34 -33.02
CA LEU A 12 50.21 -31.07 -33.74
C LEU A 12 49.72 -29.91 -32.87
N THR A 13 50.70 -29.16 -32.39
CA THR A 13 50.59 -27.81 -31.86
C THR A 13 49.90 -26.87 -32.86
N GLY A 14 48.87 -26.17 -32.39
CA GLY A 14 48.24 -25.05 -33.10
C GLY A 14 47.81 -24.00 -32.09
N LEU A 15 48.72 -23.06 -31.79
CA LEU A 15 48.39 -21.78 -31.16
C LEU A 15 47.45 -21.01 -32.10
N PHE A 16 46.18 -20.90 -31.74
CA PHE A 16 45.27 -19.91 -32.31
C PHE A 16 45.06 -18.80 -31.29
N LEU A 17 45.83 -17.72 -31.47
CA LEU A 17 45.54 -16.42 -30.90
C LEU A 17 44.47 -15.76 -31.77
N PHE A 18 43.23 -15.69 -31.28
CA PHE A 18 42.26 -14.69 -31.73
C PHE A 18 41.45 -14.17 -30.55
N SER A 19 41.86 -12.96 -30.14
CA SER A 19 41.05 -11.86 -29.62
C SER A 19 40.14 -12.14 -28.42
N CYS A 20 40.58 -11.68 -27.24
CA CYS A 20 39.65 -11.19 -26.23
C CYS A 20 38.81 -10.09 -26.87
N SER A 21 37.63 -10.43 -27.39
CA SER A 21 36.54 -9.47 -27.37
C SER A 21 36.43 -9.02 -25.92
N ASN A 22 36.53 -7.72 -25.73
CA ASN A 22 36.18 -7.04 -24.49
C ASN A 22 34.68 -7.31 -24.29
N GLU A 23 34.32 -8.51 -23.82
CA GLU A 23 33.11 -8.66 -23.04
C GLU A 23 33.34 -7.71 -21.89
N GLU A 24 32.74 -6.54 -22.00
CA GLU A 24 32.36 -5.76 -20.84
C GLU A 24 31.65 -6.78 -19.95
N ILE A 25 32.40 -7.28 -18.97
CA ILE A 25 31.86 -8.13 -17.91
C ILE A 25 30.86 -7.20 -17.26
N THR A 26 29.62 -7.23 -17.76
CA THR A 26 28.47 -6.72 -17.01
C THR A 26 28.56 -7.50 -15.72
N GLU A 27 29.03 -6.81 -14.68
CA GLU A 27 29.01 -7.31 -13.33
C GLU A 27 27.62 -7.95 -13.16
N PRO A 28 27.55 -9.21 -12.68
CA PRO A 28 26.25 -9.84 -12.50
C PRO A 28 25.40 -8.83 -11.73
N VAL A 29 24.29 -8.40 -12.31
CA VAL A 29 23.34 -7.52 -11.62
C VAL A 29 22.91 -8.31 -10.40
N VAL A 30 23.58 -8.08 -9.27
CA VAL A 30 23.23 -8.67 -8.00
C VAL A 30 21.98 -7.92 -7.59
N SER A 31 20.83 -8.33 -8.13
CA SER A 31 19.55 -7.73 -7.83
C SER A 31 19.25 -7.97 -6.37
N ASN A 32 19.40 -6.95 -5.53
CA ASN A 32 18.78 -6.98 -4.23
C ASN A 32 17.31 -6.67 -4.46
N THR A 33 16.47 -7.70 -4.51
CA THR A 33 15.03 -7.55 -4.78
C THR A 33 14.39 -6.49 -3.88
N ALA A 34 14.81 -6.37 -2.61
CA ALA A 34 14.28 -5.35 -1.71
C ALA A 34 14.64 -3.92 -2.14
N THR A 35 15.88 -3.69 -2.57
CA THR A 35 16.34 -2.40 -3.10
C THR A 35 15.65 -2.08 -4.43
N ASP A 36 15.49 -3.08 -5.30
CA ASP A 36 14.76 -2.93 -6.57
C ASP A 36 13.29 -2.51 -6.33
N MET A 37 12.59 -3.15 -5.38
CA MET A 37 11.20 -2.78 -5.04
C MET A 37 11.12 -1.36 -4.47
N GLU A 38 12.08 -0.98 -3.61
CA GLU A 38 12.15 0.39 -3.08
C GLU A 38 12.29 1.41 -4.22
N ILE A 39 13.20 1.17 -5.17
CA ILE A 39 13.40 2.05 -6.33
C ILE A 39 12.09 2.15 -7.12
N LEU A 40 11.49 1.02 -7.50
CA LEU A 40 10.25 0.96 -8.27
C LEU A 40 9.09 1.68 -7.58
N SER A 41 8.95 1.54 -6.26
CA SER A 41 7.88 2.18 -5.48
C SER A 41 7.86 3.71 -5.59
N ARG A 42 9.02 4.33 -5.84
CA ARG A 42 9.12 5.78 -6.01
C ARG A 42 8.43 6.23 -7.29
N PHE A 43 8.50 5.41 -8.34
CA PHE A 43 7.95 5.69 -9.67
C PHE A 43 6.47 5.33 -9.82
N VAL A 44 5.82 4.79 -8.80
CA VAL A 44 4.38 4.49 -8.87
C VAL A 44 3.54 5.75 -8.78
N ASP A 45 2.50 5.81 -9.61
CA ASP A 45 1.48 6.85 -9.58
C ASP A 45 0.09 6.23 -9.60
N VAL A 46 -0.94 7.02 -9.30
CA VAL A 46 -2.35 6.58 -9.34
C VAL A 46 -3.11 7.45 -10.33
N ASN A 47 -3.84 6.80 -11.24
CA ASN A 47 -4.79 7.52 -12.06
C ASN A 47 -6.00 7.89 -11.20
N GLU A 48 -6.10 9.16 -10.79
CA GLU A 48 -7.15 9.62 -9.86
C GLU A 48 -8.58 9.41 -10.40
N SER A 49 -8.75 9.32 -11.72
CA SER A 49 -10.06 9.03 -12.33
C SER A 49 -10.49 7.57 -12.19
N THR A 50 -9.55 6.62 -12.34
CA THR A 50 -9.84 5.18 -12.30
C THR A 50 -9.51 4.50 -10.97
N GLY A 51 -8.59 5.08 -10.19
CA GLY A 51 -8.00 4.47 -8.99
C GLY A 51 -6.87 3.48 -9.28
N GLU A 52 -6.46 3.29 -10.54
CA GLU A 52 -5.42 2.31 -10.89
C GLU A 52 -4.01 2.83 -10.61
N TYR A 53 -3.22 1.99 -9.95
CA TYR A 53 -1.79 2.15 -9.76
C TYR A 53 -1.01 1.73 -11.01
N PHE A 54 -0.01 2.52 -11.39
CA PHE A 54 0.87 2.22 -12.53
C PHE A 54 2.29 2.74 -12.30
N ILE A 55 3.26 2.15 -13.00
CA ILE A 55 4.63 2.67 -13.02
C ILE A 55 4.68 3.87 -13.96
N ASN A 56 4.96 5.04 -13.40
CA ASN A 56 5.19 6.28 -14.13
C ASN A 56 6.69 6.55 -14.22
N GLU A 57 7.32 6.03 -15.28
CA GLU A 57 8.75 6.23 -15.58
C GLU A 57 9.15 7.71 -15.70
N ASN A 58 8.19 8.58 -16.02
CA ASN A 58 8.41 10.03 -16.13
C ASN A 58 8.29 10.75 -14.79
N LYS A 59 7.85 10.05 -13.73
CA LYS A 59 7.67 10.63 -12.39
C LYS A 59 9.01 11.11 -11.86
N LYS A 60 9.02 12.35 -11.41
CA LYS A 60 10.19 12.96 -10.76
C LYS A 60 10.04 12.82 -9.26
N THR A 61 10.81 11.90 -8.70
CA THR A 61 10.59 11.38 -7.36
C THR A 61 11.22 12.23 -6.25
N ARG A 62 12.22 13.07 -6.58
CA ARG A 62 12.90 13.98 -5.64
C ARG A 62 13.28 15.28 -6.34
N ALA A 63 13.39 16.37 -5.56
CA ALA A 63 13.80 17.68 -6.07
C ALA A 63 15.19 17.64 -6.75
N LEU A 64 16.13 16.88 -6.20
CA LEU A 64 17.48 16.75 -6.75
C LEU A 64 17.51 16.01 -8.10
N SER A 65 16.56 15.11 -8.32
CA SER A 65 16.45 14.29 -9.53
C SER A 65 16.05 15.11 -10.77
N TYR A 66 15.49 16.31 -10.57
CA TYR A 66 15.28 17.27 -11.65
C TYR A 66 16.58 17.81 -12.23
N VAL A 67 17.68 17.75 -11.47
CA VAL A 67 18.98 18.31 -11.87
C VAL A 67 19.97 17.20 -12.24
N THR A 68 19.98 16.10 -11.49
CA THR A 68 21.03 15.07 -11.61
C THR A 68 20.61 13.84 -12.42
N GLY A 69 19.29 13.61 -12.59
CA GLY A 69 18.78 12.37 -13.17
C GLY A 69 19.12 11.10 -12.37
N SER A 70 19.49 11.23 -11.09
CA SER A 70 19.96 10.10 -10.28
C SER A 70 18.93 8.99 -10.14
N ASP A 71 17.66 9.33 -9.91
CA ASP A 71 16.61 8.33 -9.72
C ASP A 71 16.36 7.51 -11.00
N TRP A 72 16.54 8.12 -12.19
CA TRP A 72 16.44 7.41 -13.47
C TRP A 72 17.57 6.40 -13.65
N LYS A 73 18.81 6.78 -13.30
CA LYS A 73 19.97 5.88 -13.33
C LYS A 73 19.83 4.71 -12.37
N ASP A 74 19.15 4.90 -11.25
CA ASP A 74 18.84 3.82 -10.32
C ASP A 74 17.76 2.89 -10.90
N LEU A 75 16.74 3.44 -11.57
CA LEU A 75 15.71 2.67 -12.26
C LEU A 75 16.29 1.79 -13.38
N GLU A 76 17.25 2.30 -14.16
CA GLU A 76 17.94 1.53 -15.23
C GLU A 76 18.71 0.30 -14.71
N LYS A 77 19.09 0.30 -13.42
CA LYS A 77 19.81 -0.81 -12.79
C LYS A 77 18.89 -1.86 -12.18
N VAL A 78 17.58 -1.58 -12.10
CA VAL A 78 16.61 -2.52 -11.57
C VAL A 78 16.56 -3.73 -12.49
N SER A 79 16.59 -4.92 -11.90
CA SER A 79 16.58 -6.15 -12.70
C SER A 79 15.23 -6.35 -13.43
N PRO A 80 15.25 -6.92 -14.65
CA PRO A 80 14.01 -7.24 -15.37
C PRO A 80 13.04 -8.12 -14.59
N LEU A 81 13.55 -9.07 -13.81
CA LEU A 81 12.74 -9.95 -12.96
C LEU A 81 12.02 -9.16 -11.86
N SER A 82 12.70 -8.20 -11.22
CA SER A 82 12.07 -7.30 -10.25
C SER A 82 10.98 -6.44 -10.89
N ILE A 83 11.20 -5.92 -12.10
CA ILE A 83 10.18 -5.15 -12.84
C ILE A 83 8.95 -6.02 -13.11
N GLU A 84 9.13 -7.25 -13.59
CA GLU A 84 8.01 -8.17 -13.86
C GLU A 84 7.24 -8.50 -12.59
N LYS A 85 7.95 -8.85 -11.51
CA LYS A 85 7.34 -9.13 -10.21
C LYS A 85 6.52 -7.94 -9.72
N TYR A 86 7.08 -6.73 -9.79
CA TYR A 86 6.40 -5.53 -9.32
C TYR A 86 5.16 -5.19 -10.14
N LYS A 87 5.18 -5.43 -11.46
CA LYS A 87 3.99 -5.29 -12.32
C LYS A 87 2.88 -6.26 -11.91
N GLN A 88 3.21 -7.50 -11.56
CA GLN A 88 2.24 -8.47 -11.04
C GLN A 88 1.67 -8.02 -9.68
N GLU A 89 2.52 -7.49 -8.79
CA GLU A 89 2.09 -6.93 -7.51
C GLU A 89 1.13 -5.74 -7.68
N LEU A 90 1.41 -4.82 -8.61
CA LEU A 90 0.50 -3.73 -8.96
C LEU A 90 -0.82 -4.23 -9.56
N GLN A 91 -0.78 -5.26 -10.40
CA GLN A 91 -1.99 -5.87 -10.95
C GLN A 91 -2.87 -6.46 -9.84
N ALA A 92 -2.26 -7.14 -8.86
CA ALA A 92 -2.97 -7.67 -7.70
C ALA A 92 -3.57 -6.55 -6.84
N LEU A 93 -2.83 -5.46 -6.59
CA LEU A 93 -3.34 -4.29 -5.88
C LEU A 93 -4.53 -3.66 -6.62
N ASN A 94 -4.42 -3.48 -7.94
CA ASN A 94 -5.49 -2.90 -8.76
C ASN A 94 -6.76 -3.77 -8.76
N ALA A 95 -6.62 -5.09 -8.71
CA ALA A 95 -7.76 -5.99 -8.54
C ALA A 95 -8.46 -5.76 -7.19
N GLN A 96 -7.68 -5.66 -6.09
CA GLN A 96 -8.24 -5.38 -4.75
C GLN A 96 -8.92 -4.00 -4.67
N VAL A 97 -8.33 -2.99 -5.32
CA VAL A 97 -8.95 -1.67 -5.46
C VAL A 97 -10.27 -1.74 -6.22
N ALA A 98 -10.31 -2.44 -7.36
CA ALA A 98 -11.51 -2.57 -8.17
C ALA A 98 -12.62 -3.33 -7.40
N GLU A 99 -12.25 -4.40 -6.68
CA GLU A 99 -13.17 -5.15 -5.81
C GLU A 99 -13.76 -4.25 -4.73
N ALA A 100 -12.93 -3.43 -4.06
CA ALA A 100 -13.40 -2.54 -3.01
C ALA A 100 -14.29 -1.40 -3.54
N ILE A 101 -13.97 -0.84 -4.71
CA ILE A 101 -14.86 0.16 -5.35
C ILE A 101 -16.23 -0.47 -5.69
N ALA A 102 -16.23 -1.74 -6.11
CA ALA A 102 -17.46 -2.47 -6.41
C ALA A 102 -18.25 -2.90 -5.16
N ASP A 103 -17.57 -3.15 -4.04
CA ASP A 103 -18.19 -3.57 -2.77
C ASP A 103 -19.20 -2.51 -2.28
N PRO A 104 -20.46 -2.88 -2.00
CA PRO A 104 -21.44 -1.94 -1.46
C PRO A 104 -21.09 -1.42 -0.07
N ASN A 105 -20.22 -2.11 0.69
CA ASN A 105 -19.90 -1.73 2.07
C ASN A 105 -18.75 -0.72 2.19
N VAL A 106 -17.99 -0.51 1.10
CA VAL A 106 -16.85 0.43 1.07
C VAL A 106 -17.35 1.80 0.65
N ALA A 107 -17.31 2.75 1.58
CA ALA A 107 -17.74 4.13 1.41
C ALA A 107 -16.67 5.01 0.75
N TYR A 108 -15.42 4.84 1.19
CA TYR A 108 -14.27 5.63 0.78
C TYR A 108 -13.08 4.74 0.43
N MET A 109 -12.29 5.20 -0.53
CA MET A 109 -10.99 4.64 -0.89
C MET A 109 -9.89 5.64 -0.56
N VAL A 110 -8.89 5.20 0.19
CA VAL A 110 -7.64 5.92 0.45
C VAL A 110 -6.56 5.33 -0.45
N TYR A 111 -5.88 6.21 -1.19
CA TYR A 111 -4.78 5.84 -2.08
C TYR A 111 -3.48 6.46 -1.60
N SER A 112 -2.39 5.69 -1.58
CA SER A 112 -1.04 6.21 -1.31
C SER A 112 0.03 5.72 -2.29
N THR A 113 0.91 6.63 -2.73
CA THR A 113 2.06 6.33 -3.61
C THR A 113 3.40 6.74 -2.97
N GLY A 114 3.48 6.81 -1.64
CA GLY A 114 4.64 7.33 -0.90
C GLY A 114 4.77 8.86 -0.90
N SER A 115 4.52 9.50 -2.04
CA SER A 115 4.62 10.95 -2.23
C SER A 115 3.30 11.70 -2.07
N LYS A 116 2.18 10.99 -2.23
CA LYS A 116 0.83 11.56 -2.21
C LYS A 116 -0.12 10.59 -1.54
N THR A 117 -1.06 11.14 -0.80
CA THR A 117 -2.20 10.43 -0.23
C THR A 117 -3.45 11.22 -0.61
N PHE A 118 -4.48 10.54 -1.11
CA PHE A 118 -5.77 11.17 -1.38
C PHE A 118 -6.92 10.22 -1.01
N VAL A 119 -8.06 10.82 -0.71
CA VAL A 119 -9.30 10.14 -0.34
C VAL A 119 -10.31 10.35 -1.45
N ARG A 120 -10.98 9.28 -1.88
CA ARG A 120 -12.08 9.32 -2.83
C ARG A 120 -13.32 8.73 -2.18
N LYS A 121 -14.40 9.51 -2.14
CA LYS A 121 -15.74 8.99 -1.85
C LYS A 121 -16.20 8.13 -3.03
N VAL A 122 -16.51 6.86 -2.79
CA VAL A 122 -16.90 5.89 -3.83
C VAL A 122 -18.37 5.48 -3.76
N LYS A 123 -19.09 5.89 -2.69
CA LYS A 123 -20.54 5.73 -2.53
C LYS A 123 -21.17 7.03 -2.08
N GLU A 124 -22.38 7.33 -2.54
CA GLU A 124 -23.07 8.58 -2.21
C GLU A 124 -23.80 8.52 -0.86
N ASN A 125 -24.54 7.43 -0.62
CA ASN A 125 -25.36 7.23 0.58
C ASN A 125 -24.49 6.63 1.70
N VAL A 126 -23.77 7.48 2.43
CA VAL A 126 -22.89 7.07 3.53
C VAL A 126 -23.30 7.80 4.80
N ASP A 127 -23.40 7.08 5.92
CA ASP A 127 -23.85 7.59 7.22
C ASP A 127 -22.70 8.14 8.09
N PHE A 128 -21.57 8.48 7.48
CA PHE A 128 -20.43 9.13 8.12
C PHE A 128 -19.63 9.92 7.08
N ASP A 129 -18.94 10.97 7.54
CA ASP A 129 -17.94 11.65 6.72
C ASP A 129 -16.55 11.18 7.08
N PHE A 130 -15.69 11.11 6.07
CA PHE A 130 -14.29 10.74 6.20
C PHE A 130 -13.44 11.61 5.29
N ASP A 131 -12.39 12.20 5.84
CA ASP A 131 -11.47 13.05 5.08
C ASP A 131 -10.06 13.03 5.67
N ILE A 132 -9.10 13.53 4.89
CA ILE A 132 -7.76 13.83 5.36
C ILE A 132 -7.83 14.96 6.39
N SER A 133 -7.16 14.77 7.53
CA SER A 133 -7.09 15.77 8.59
C SER A 133 -5.85 16.64 8.42
N GLU A 134 -6.03 17.96 8.29
CA GLU A 134 -4.93 18.92 8.40
C GLU A 134 -4.46 19.03 9.86
N TYR A 135 -3.16 19.17 10.06
CA TYR A 135 -2.51 19.07 11.37
C TYR A 135 -3.20 19.92 12.46
N ALA A 136 -3.90 19.25 13.38
CA ALA A 136 -4.32 19.81 14.65
C ALA A 136 -3.46 19.20 15.78
N ALA A 137 -2.97 20.03 16.70
CA ALA A 137 -2.21 19.55 17.85
C ALA A 137 -3.11 18.66 18.72
N LEU A 138 -2.60 17.49 19.11
CA LEU A 138 -3.31 16.55 19.99
C LEU A 138 -3.56 17.22 21.36
N GLY A 139 -4.84 17.37 21.72
CA GLY A 139 -5.22 17.75 23.07
C GLY A 139 -4.93 16.59 24.04
N THR A 140 -4.25 16.87 25.15
CA THR A 140 -3.98 15.91 26.23
C THR A 140 -5.27 15.56 26.98
N ARG A 141 -5.95 14.50 26.53
CA ARG A 141 -7.04 13.84 27.28
C ARG A 141 -6.86 12.32 27.23
N ALA A 142 -7.70 11.61 28.00
CA ALA A 142 -7.64 10.16 28.21
C ALA A 142 -7.40 9.38 26.91
N PRO A 143 -6.55 8.33 26.94
CA PRO A 143 -6.23 7.55 25.76
C PRO A 143 -7.49 6.85 25.23
N LEU A 144 -7.79 7.02 23.95
CA LEU A 144 -8.78 6.20 23.26
C LEU A 144 -8.17 4.83 22.91
N PRO A 145 -8.99 3.77 22.76
CA PRO A 145 -8.50 2.46 22.33
C PRO A 145 -7.72 2.54 21.01
N THR A 146 -6.80 1.61 20.79
CA THR A 146 -6.04 1.48 19.53
C THR A 146 -6.54 0.28 18.73
N LEU A 147 -6.33 0.30 17.41
CA LEU A 147 -6.69 -0.79 16.51
C LEU A 147 -5.46 -1.27 15.74
N SER A 148 -5.05 -2.52 15.97
CA SER A 148 -3.99 -3.15 15.18
C SER A 148 -4.58 -3.92 14.01
N ILE A 149 -4.06 -3.65 12.81
CA ILE A 149 -4.45 -4.31 11.56
C ILE A 149 -3.44 -5.41 11.26
N ASN A 150 -3.92 -6.64 11.19
CA ASN A 150 -3.10 -7.81 10.89
C ASN A 150 -3.66 -8.54 9.67
N GLY A 151 -2.77 -8.99 8.79
CA GLY A 151 -3.11 -9.74 7.58
C GLY A 151 -3.90 -11.01 7.88
N GLY A 152 -4.95 -11.25 7.10
CA GLY A 152 -5.78 -12.45 7.18
C GLY A 152 -6.66 -12.52 8.43
N SER A 153 -6.79 -11.43 9.20
CA SER A 153 -7.57 -11.40 10.43
C SER A 153 -8.38 -10.12 10.57
N GLN A 154 -9.40 -10.20 11.42
CA GLN A 154 -10.18 -9.06 11.85
C GLN A 154 -9.80 -8.66 13.28
N SER A 155 -9.82 -7.36 13.55
CA SER A 155 -9.57 -6.77 14.86
C SER A 155 -10.65 -5.74 15.20
N THR A 156 -10.79 -5.40 16.48
CA THR A 156 -11.74 -4.38 16.93
C THR A 156 -11.17 -3.62 18.12
N THR A 157 -11.51 -2.34 18.22
CA THR A 157 -11.29 -1.53 19.43
C THR A 157 -12.22 -1.93 20.58
N GLY A 158 -13.27 -2.70 20.29
CA GLY A 158 -14.47 -2.75 21.12
C GLY A 158 -15.25 -1.43 21.03
N SER A 159 -16.47 -1.42 21.57
CA SER A 159 -17.26 -0.19 21.65
C SER A 159 -16.74 0.74 22.77
N PHE A 160 -16.67 2.03 22.49
CA PHE A 160 -16.40 3.09 23.45
C PHE A 160 -17.31 4.31 23.19
N LYS A 161 -17.33 5.27 24.13
CA LYS A 161 -18.13 6.50 23.99
C LYS A 161 -17.25 7.73 24.09
N ASP A 162 -17.54 8.76 23.29
CA ASP A 162 -16.93 10.08 23.39
C ASP A 162 -17.95 11.20 23.18
N ALA A 163 -17.74 12.36 23.80
CA ALA A 163 -18.59 13.53 23.59
C ALA A 163 -18.39 14.16 22.20
N SER A 164 -17.27 13.85 21.54
CA SER A 164 -16.89 14.40 20.25
C SER A 164 -17.60 13.67 19.12
N ARG A 165 -18.23 14.44 18.22
CA ARG A 165 -18.80 13.95 16.96
C ARG A 165 -17.73 13.53 15.94
N THR A 166 -16.51 14.01 16.15
CA THR A 166 -15.35 13.71 15.30
C THR A 166 -14.30 12.93 16.07
N ILE A 167 -13.65 11.99 15.39
CA ILE A 167 -12.50 11.26 15.89
C ILE A 167 -11.37 11.33 14.87
N ASN A 168 -10.21 11.83 15.29
CA ASN A 168 -8.98 11.80 14.52
C ASN A 168 -8.36 10.40 14.61
N MET A 169 -8.13 9.77 13.47
CA MET A 169 -7.43 8.50 13.32
C MET A 169 -6.06 8.75 12.70
N GLU A 170 -4.99 8.34 13.38
CA GLU A 170 -3.64 8.29 12.82
C GLU A 170 -3.27 6.84 12.48
N VAL A 171 -2.91 6.60 11.23
CA VAL A 171 -2.52 5.30 10.67
C VAL A 171 -1.01 5.21 10.57
N ARG A 172 -0.42 4.21 11.20
CA ARG A 172 1.02 3.92 11.17
C ARG A 172 1.25 2.57 10.53
N LEU A 173 1.74 2.58 9.29
CA LEU A 173 2.13 1.36 8.58
C LEU A 173 3.36 0.73 9.22
N ASN A 174 3.41 -0.59 9.22
CA ASN A 174 4.59 -1.36 9.57
C ASN A 174 5.74 -0.99 8.61
N ALA A 175 6.92 -0.71 9.15
CA ALA A 175 8.11 -0.38 8.36
C ALA A 175 8.44 -1.48 7.33
N SER A 176 8.16 -2.74 7.65
CA SER A 176 8.43 -3.90 6.77
C SER A 176 7.54 -3.98 5.53
N ILE A 177 6.42 -3.25 5.49
CA ILE A 177 5.52 -3.22 4.32
C ILE A 177 5.66 -1.93 3.50
N GLN A 178 6.48 -0.97 3.94
CA GLN A 178 6.60 0.34 3.30
C GLN A 178 7.09 0.29 1.84
N PHE A 179 7.71 -0.80 1.39
CA PHE A 179 8.15 -0.96 -0.01
C PHE A 179 7.42 -2.07 -0.76
N ASN A 180 6.49 -2.74 -0.09
CA ASN A 180 5.52 -3.65 -0.72
C ASN A 180 4.21 -2.88 -0.93
N TYR A 181 3.27 -3.49 -1.65
CA TYR A 181 1.89 -3.00 -1.62
C TYR A 181 1.16 -3.48 -0.37
N TYR A 182 0.16 -2.73 0.04
CA TYR A 182 -0.73 -3.10 1.12
C TYR A 182 -2.17 -2.79 0.77
N PHE A 183 -3.06 -3.54 1.43
CA PHE A 183 -4.49 -3.34 1.34
C PHE A 183 -5.14 -3.76 2.66
N PHE A 184 -5.93 -2.87 3.24
CA PHE A 184 -6.71 -3.17 4.43
C PHE A 184 -7.93 -2.27 4.51
N GLU A 185 -8.89 -2.63 5.34
CA GLU A 185 -10.11 -1.87 5.57
C GLU A 185 -10.22 -1.48 7.04
N VAL A 186 -10.72 -0.28 7.30
CA VAL A 186 -11.18 0.15 8.63
C VAL A 186 -12.67 0.42 8.53
N LEU A 187 -13.44 -0.17 9.43
CA LEU A 187 -14.90 -0.06 9.48
C LEU A 187 -15.32 0.66 10.76
N SER A 188 -16.36 1.49 10.68
CA SER A 188 -16.96 2.11 11.87
C SER A 188 -18.47 1.84 11.94
N PRO A 189 -18.90 0.69 12.49
CA PRO A 189 -20.31 0.29 12.48
C PRO A 189 -21.21 1.15 13.38
N ASN A 190 -20.64 1.90 14.34
CA ASN A 190 -21.40 2.74 15.26
C ASN A 190 -21.43 4.22 14.85
N ALA A 191 -21.04 4.57 13.61
CA ALA A 191 -21.24 5.94 13.12
C ALA A 191 -22.74 6.31 12.89
N LYS A 192 -23.66 5.39 13.23
CA LYS A 192 -25.12 5.47 13.06
C LYS A 192 -25.89 5.72 14.38
N PRO A 193 -27.13 6.25 14.31
CA PRO A 193 -28.04 6.64 15.44
C PRO A 193 -28.60 5.50 16.23
N ASP A 194 -29.14 4.59 15.46
CA ASP A 194 -29.85 3.41 15.86
C ASP A 194 -29.10 2.27 15.20
N TYR A 195 -29.25 1.08 15.77
CA TYR A 195 -28.80 -0.15 15.15
C TYR A 195 -29.58 -0.33 13.83
N ASP A 196 -29.10 0.32 12.78
CA ASP A 196 -29.61 0.16 11.44
C ASP A 196 -29.07 -1.17 10.93
N ASP A 197 -29.91 -2.19 11.07
CA ASP A 197 -29.73 -3.53 10.52
C ASP A 197 -29.65 -3.55 8.98
N ASN A 198 -29.83 -2.40 8.32
CA ASN A 198 -29.68 -2.30 6.89
C ASN A 198 -28.22 -2.45 6.46
N ILE A 199 -27.88 -3.68 6.12
CA ILE A 199 -26.59 -4.11 5.54
C ILE A 199 -26.22 -3.41 4.22
N THR A 200 -27.05 -2.50 3.70
CA THR A 200 -26.77 -1.79 2.44
C THR A 200 -26.06 -0.46 2.63
N THR A 201 -26.00 0.09 3.84
CA THR A 201 -25.25 1.33 4.07
C THR A 201 -23.75 1.00 4.14
N PRO A 202 -22.91 1.68 3.35
CA PRO A 202 -21.46 1.57 3.44
C PRO A 202 -20.93 2.00 4.82
N GLU A 203 -20.04 1.20 5.40
CA GLU A 203 -19.48 1.40 6.75
C GLU A 203 -17.94 1.33 6.78
N SER A 204 -17.29 1.04 5.65
CA SER A 204 -15.85 0.85 5.58
C SER A 204 -15.12 1.90 4.74
N VAL A 205 -13.88 2.13 5.13
CA VAL A 205 -12.88 2.87 4.37
C VAL A 205 -11.76 1.89 4.04
N ALA A 206 -11.51 1.70 2.75
CA ALA A 206 -10.43 0.85 2.28
C ALA A 206 -9.16 1.68 2.05
N PHE A 207 -8.03 1.16 2.50
CA PHE A 207 -6.70 1.74 2.38
C PHE A 207 -5.87 0.90 1.42
N SER A 208 -5.30 1.57 0.43
CA SER A 208 -4.47 0.97 -0.60
C SER A 208 -3.22 1.80 -0.83
N GLY A 209 -2.12 1.14 -1.16
CA GLY A 209 -0.93 1.88 -1.56
C GLY A 209 0.31 1.05 -1.81
N THR A 210 1.27 1.76 -2.39
CA THR A 210 2.66 1.35 -2.56
C THR A 210 3.52 2.43 -1.93
N GLY A 211 4.45 2.09 -1.04
CA GLY A 211 5.20 3.13 -0.33
C GLY A 211 4.61 3.49 1.03
N PRO A 212 5.23 4.42 1.77
CA PRO A 212 4.66 4.97 3.00
C PRO A 212 3.34 5.75 2.75
N LEU A 213 2.59 6.01 3.82
CA LEU A 213 1.50 6.99 3.83
C LEU A 213 2.09 8.39 3.97
N SER A 214 1.96 9.23 2.93
CA SER A 214 2.45 10.62 2.99
C SER A 214 1.62 11.47 3.96
N ASN A 215 0.32 11.20 4.06
CA ASN A 215 -0.53 11.68 5.13
C ASN A 215 -1.07 10.47 5.91
N THR A 216 -0.87 10.50 7.23
CA THR A 216 -1.26 9.43 8.14
C THR A 216 -2.53 9.75 8.91
N ARG A 217 -3.10 10.96 8.78
CA ARG A 217 -4.18 11.44 9.63
C ARG A 217 -5.48 11.62 8.86
N PHE A 218 -6.53 11.10 9.46
CA PHE A 218 -7.87 11.11 8.91
C PHE A 218 -8.86 11.51 9.99
N VAL A 219 -9.94 12.16 9.62
CA VAL A 219 -11.04 12.50 10.53
C VAL A 219 -12.26 11.68 10.16
N TRP A 220 -12.79 10.97 11.14
CA TRP A 220 -14.10 10.32 11.07
C TRP A 220 -15.12 11.25 11.71
N THR A 221 -16.23 11.51 11.04
CA THR A 221 -17.33 12.31 11.58
C THR A 221 -18.58 11.46 11.61
N ALA A 222 -19.08 11.18 12.82
CA ALA A 222 -20.36 10.50 12.99
C ALA A 222 -21.49 11.41 12.54
N TYR A 223 -22.62 10.84 12.12
CA TYR A 223 -23.81 11.65 11.88
C TYR A 223 -24.39 12.17 13.22
N TRP A 224 -25.19 13.23 13.18
CA TRP A 224 -25.69 13.91 14.39
C TRP A 224 -26.59 13.04 15.27
N ASP A 225 -27.32 12.14 14.63
CA ASP A 225 -28.27 11.23 15.23
C ASP A 225 -27.57 10.03 15.89
N ALA A 226 -26.30 9.73 15.57
CA ALA A 226 -25.40 8.79 16.28
C ALA A 226 -25.15 9.11 17.77
N GLN A 227 -25.65 10.25 18.25
CA GLN A 227 -25.56 10.65 19.64
C GLN A 227 -26.65 9.98 20.49
N ASP A 228 -26.23 9.24 21.51
CA ASP A 228 -27.13 8.65 22.50
C ASP A 228 -27.94 9.76 23.20
N GLN A 229 -29.27 9.63 23.13
CA GLN A 229 -30.16 10.68 23.63
C GLN A 229 -30.10 10.86 25.14
N ASN A 230 -29.67 9.85 25.89
CA ASN A 230 -29.66 9.84 27.35
C ASN A 230 -28.40 10.50 27.92
N ASP A 231 -27.22 10.07 27.45
CA ASP A 231 -25.94 10.55 27.97
C ASP A 231 -25.26 11.62 27.09
N LYS A 232 -25.85 11.92 25.93
CA LYS A 232 -25.34 12.89 24.95
C LYS A 232 -23.94 12.55 24.44
N MET A 233 -23.57 11.27 24.42
CA MET A 233 -22.29 10.78 23.91
C MET A 233 -22.47 10.07 22.57
N PHE A 234 -21.45 10.12 21.71
CA PHE A 234 -21.36 9.33 20.50
C PHE A 234 -20.74 7.97 20.82
N LYS A 235 -21.36 6.90 20.31
CA LYS A 235 -20.80 5.54 20.41
C LYS A 235 -19.86 5.32 19.23
N TRP A 236 -18.66 4.84 19.51
CA TRP A 236 -17.66 4.53 18.50
C TRP A 236 -17.21 3.08 18.63
N GLU A 237 -16.94 2.47 17.48
CA GLU A 237 -16.16 1.23 17.39
C GLU A 237 -15.43 1.28 16.05
N PHE A 238 -14.21 0.79 16.04
CA PHE A 238 -13.45 0.61 14.82
C PHE A 238 -13.06 -0.85 14.69
N LYS A 239 -13.36 -1.42 13.53
CA LYS A 239 -12.92 -2.77 13.15
C LYS A 239 -11.90 -2.67 12.04
N GLY A 240 -10.91 -3.54 12.10
CA GLY A 240 -9.85 -3.66 11.10
C GLY A 240 -9.98 -4.96 10.35
N LYS A 241 -9.71 -4.95 9.05
CA LYS A 241 -9.58 -6.16 8.23
C LYS A 241 -8.34 -6.03 7.36
N GLY A 242 -7.31 -6.83 7.66
CA GLY A 242 -6.08 -6.86 6.87
C GLY A 242 -6.17 -7.86 5.73
N THR A 243 -5.95 -7.42 4.49
CA THR A 243 -5.95 -8.29 3.31
C THR A 243 -4.54 -8.56 2.81
N THR A 244 -3.75 -7.50 2.63
CA THR A 244 -2.39 -7.59 2.09
C THR A 244 -1.40 -6.81 2.97
N PRO A 245 -0.31 -7.46 3.46
CA PRO A 245 -0.01 -8.90 3.34
C PRO A 245 -1.09 -9.78 4.01
N SER A 246 -1.19 -11.04 3.59
CA SER A 246 -2.21 -11.99 4.08
C SER A 246 -1.92 -12.55 5.48
N PHE A 247 -0.76 -12.22 6.06
CA PHE A 247 -0.37 -12.55 7.42
C PHE A 247 0.55 -11.48 7.98
N GLY A 248 0.64 -11.42 9.31
CA GLY A 248 1.54 -10.49 10.02
C GLY A 248 0.95 -9.09 10.20
N PHE A 249 1.71 -8.23 10.85
CA PHE A 249 1.28 -6.88 11.21
C PHE A 249 1.36 -5.92 10.01
N ILE A 250 0.26 -5.21 9.73
CA ILE A 250 0.14 -4.26 8.62
C ILE A 250 0.24 -2.83 9.14
N ALA A 251 -0.62 -2.44 10.07
CA ALA A 251 -0.72 -1.06 10.53
C ALA A 251 -1.30 -0.97 11.94
N ASP A 252 -0.95 0.09 12.67
CA ASP A 252 -1.69 0.50 13.87
C ASP A 252 -2.49 1.77 13.57
N CYS A 253 -3.73 1.79 14.02
CA CYS A 253 -4.57 2.98 14.03
C CYS A 253 -4.71 3.47 15.48
N THR A 254 -4.30 4.70 15.74
CA THR A 254 -4.49 5.37 17.04
C THR A 254 -5.54 6.46 16.91
N PHE A 255 -6.43 6.56 17.89
CA PHE A 255 -7.56 7.47 17.83
C PHE A 255 -7.39 8.60 18.84
N SER A 256 -7.85 9.79 18.48
CA SER A 256 -7.76 11.02 19.27
C SER A 256 -8.90 11.98 18.94
N LYS A 257 -8.98 13.08 19.69
CA LYS A 257 -9.99 14.13 19.51
C LYS A 257 -9.51 15.21 18.56
#